data_AF-A0A314KU89-F1
#
_entry.id   AF-A0A314KU89-F1
#
_cell.length_a   1.000
_cell.length_b   1.000
_cell.length_c   1.000
_cell.angle_alpha   90.00
_cell.angle_beta   90.00
_cell.angle_gamma   90.00
#
_symmetry.space_group_name_H-M   'P 1'
#
loop_
_entity.id
_entity.type
_entity.pdbx_description
1 polymer ?
#
loop_
_entity_poly.entity_id
_entity_poly.type
_entity_poly.pdbx_seq_one_letter_code
_entity_poly.pdbx_strand_id
1 'polypeptide(L)'
;MPENFKQKISKSLFCPAEKIAGSDDILKEILLRLPASSFLRFSCVSHRWRSFISDPYLRQLHSRRSAAITDSLFLFRKSDKKYHLDHLFNFSDTSKRKAVPSNIRTFTDNFRSVEPLHCCNGLFCLKLLQLDSDDVLYCVYNPCINQYTNIPLPDINDEEEIVSMNLAFDPKRSSHYKIICIVGERLGFLRFLTFSTEGNNWKESGQGVRVRGEYYFVKGVFLNGNIYWISKHSAFVCFDVDNDSLKIMPSTSVPAGRNGRKIKYFGESAGNLHLIEENALRPTLLNVFELKNDCSKWYVKYVVDVDDLTHLFPLMVINEPESLDVIGYQFDVLCFVDGEKDGKTMLVLSVPEKMISYDIKSMDIKELLKVQLEQLHLSIEGFIVYNYKWYHAYNHVQTLALV
;
A
#
# COMPACT_ATOMS: atom_id res chain seq x y z
N MET A 1 23.83 72.59 -27.57
CA MET A 1 24.33 72.47 -26.18
C MET A 1 23.73 73.59 -25.36
N PRO A 2 23.39 73.43 -24.06
CA PRO A 2 23.24 72.17 -23.31
C PRO A 2 21.99 72.10 -22.36
N GLU A 3 21.66 70.86 -22.00
CA GLU A 3 21.25 70.34 -20.67
C GLU A 3 20.00 70.85 -19.91
N ASN A 4 19.03 69.94 -19.70
CA ASN A 4 18.88 69.35 -18.36
C ASN A 4 18.08 68.03 -18.37
N PHE A 5 18.83 66.95 -18.15
CA PHE A 5 18.37 65.68 -17.62
C PHE A 5 17.69 65.89 -16.25
N LYS A 6 16.43 65.45 -16.10
CA LYS A 6 15.98 64.84 -14.84
C LYS A 6 15.08 63.64 -15.14
N GLN A 7 15.71 62.47 -15.05
CA GLN A 7 15.15 61.20 -14.61
C GLN A 7 13.67 61.23 -14.19
N LYS A 8 12.84 60.51 -14.95
CA LYS A 8 11.65 59.86 -14.39
C LYS A 8 11.81 58.36 -14.55
N ILE A 9 12.60 57.79 -13.64
CA ILE A 9 12.46 56.38 -13.28
C ILE A 9 11.13 56.29 -12.53
N SER A 10 10.09 55.74 -13.15
CA SER A 10 8.89 55.34 -12.40
C SER A 10 8.44 53.96 -12.83
N LYS A 11 9.03 52.97 -12.13
CA LYS A 11 8.47 51.68 -11.72
C LYS A 11 7.38 51.13 -12.64
N SER A 12 7.74 50.15 -13.47
CA SER A 12 6.73 49.20 -13.96
C SER A 12 6.07 48.57 -12.74
N LEU A 13 4.82 48.99 -12.45
CA LEU A 13 3.97 48.21 -11.57
C LEU A 13 3.62 46.94 -12.34
N PHE A 14 4.48 45.92 -12.22
CA PHE A 14 4.11 44.58 -12.60
C PHE A 14 2.79 44.25 -11.91
N CYS A 15 1.84 43.77 -12.71
CA CYS A 15 0.56 43.31 -12.19
C CYS A 15 0.85 42.22 -11.13
N PRO A 16 0.01 42.06 -10.09
CA PRO A 16 0.25 41.05 -9.05
C PRO A 16 0.54 39.65 -9.61
N ALA A 17 -0.10 39.28 -10.73
CA ALA A 17 0.16 38.02 -11.41
C ALA A 17 1.56 37.93 -12.03
N GLU A 18 2.11 39.04 -12.57
CA GLU A 18 3.47 39.08 -13.10
C GLU A 18 4.53 39.02 -12.00
N LYS A 19 4.26 39.63 -10.83
CA LYS A 19 5.13 39.48 -9.65
C LYS A 19 5.14 38.04 -9.14
N ILE A 20 3.97 37.41 -9.08
CA ILE A 20 3.83 36.00 -8.68
C ILE A 20 4.53 35.08 -9.69
N ALA A 21 4.28 35.26 -10.99
CA ALA A 21 4.95 34.51 -12.05
C ALA A 21 6.46 34.78 -12.12
N GLY A 22 6.91 35.93 -11.64
CA GLY A 22 8.31 36.32 -11.53
C GLY A 22 9.05 35.67 -10.34
N SER A 23 8.38 35.12 -9.34
CA SER A 23 8.99 34.55 -8.14
C SER A 23 9.23 33.04 -8.24
N ASP A 24 10.49 32.61 -8.19
CA ASP A 24 10.83 31.17 -8.19
C ASP A 24 10.25 30.43 -7.00
N ASP A 25 10.24 31.05 -5.81
CA ASP A 25 9.78 30.41 -4.58
C ASP A 25 8.28 30.13 -4.64
N ILE A 26 7.49 31.08 -5.15
CA ILE A 26 6.04 30.89 -5.30
C ILE A 26 5.75 29.82 -6.35
N LEU A 27 6.50 29.81 -7.47
CA LEU A 27 6.34 28.77 -8.49
C LEU A 27 6.65 27.37 -7.95
N LYS A 28 7.73 27.22 -7.18
CA LYS A 28 8.08 25.96 -6.50
C LYS A 28 6.99 25.55 -5.51
N GLU A 29 6.47 26.46 -4.71
CA GLU A 29 5.38 26.15 -3.77
C GLU A 29 4.07 25.76 -4.46
N ILE A 30 3.74 26.38 -5.60
CA ILE A 30 2.61 25.96 -6.43
C ILE A 30 2.84 24.53 -6.92
N LEU A 31 3.99 24.26 -7.53
CA LEU A 31 4.37 22.94 -8.03
C LEU A 31 4.26 21.86 -6.95
N LEU A 32 4.81 22.11 -5.76
CA LEU A 32 4.80 21.17 -4.63
C LEU A 32 3.40 20.82 -4.09
N ARG A 33 2.38 21.60 -4.44
CA ARG A 33 0.97 21.36 -4.05
C ARG A 33 0.15 20.66 -5.13
N LEU A 34 0.69 20.53 -6.33
CA LEU A 34 -0.01 19.85 -7.42
C LEU A 34 0.03 18.33 -7.23
N PRO A 35 -1.00 17.60 -7.71
CA PRO A 35 -0.90 16.16 -7.88
C PRO A 35 0.29 15.79 -8.77
N ALA A 36 0.93 14.64 -8.52
CA ALA A 36 2.11 14.18 -9.26
C ALA A 36 1.90 14.13 -10.78
N SER A 37 0.70 13.74 -11.24
CA SER A 37 0.35 13.72 -12.66
C SER A 37 0.29 15.13 -13.28
N SER A 38 -0.23 16.12 -12.55
CA SER A 38 -0.25 17.52 -12.96
C SER A 38 1.14 18.15 -12.91
N PHE A 39 1.92 17.82 -11.88
CA PHE A 39 3.30 18.28 -11.71
C PHE A 39 4.13 18.03 -12.97
N LEU A 40 4.10 16.81 -13.51
CA LEU A 40 4.86 16.50 -14.72
C LEU A 40 4.32 17.17 -15.98
N ARG A 41 2.99 17.27 -16.13
CA ARG A 41 2.37 17.92 -17.29
C ARG A 41 2.72 19.41 -17.39
N PHE A 42 2.98 20.06 -16.26
CA PHE A 42 3.31 21.49 -16.23
C PHE A 42 4.73 21.79 -16.76
N SER A 43 5.51 20.77 -17.07
CA SER A 43 6.76 20.93 -17.84
C SER A 43 6.53 21.52 -19.23
N CYS A 44 5.32 21.41 -19.77
CA CYS A 44 4.93 22.00 -21.05
C CYS A 44 4.61 23.51 -20.97
N VAL A 45 4.51 24.10 -19.77
CA VAL A 45 4.09 25.51 -19.61
C VAL A 45 5.20 26.47 -20.07
N SER A 46 6.45 26.22 -19.67
CA SER A 46 7.62 27.00 -20.10
C SER A 46 8.93 26.28 -19.76
N HIS A 47 10.05 26.74 -20.36
CA HIS A 47 11.39 26.26 -20.01
C HIS A 47 11.73 26.41 -18.52
N ARG A 48 11.25 27.49 -17.88
CA ARG A 48 11.48 27.73 -16.44
C ARG A 48 10.78 26.69 -15.57
N TRP A 49 9.52 26.39 -15.86
CA TRP A 49 8.76 25.35 -15.15
C TRP A 49 9.38 23.97 -15.36
N ARG A 50 9.76 23.65 -16.61
CA ARG A 50 10.46 22.40 -16.93
C ARG A 50 11.75 22.24 -16.13
N SER A 51 12.55 23.30 -16.01
CA SER A 51 13.79 23.29 -15.22
C SER A 51 13.53 22.94 -13.75
N PHE A 52 12.47 23.47 -13.13
CA PHE A 52 12.10 23.13 -11.76
C PHE A 52 11.58 21.71 -11.61
N ILE A 53 10.75 21.25 -12.56
CA ILE A 53 10.18 19.90 -12.53
C ILE A 53 11.27 18.82 -12.70
N SER A 54 12.30 19.12 -13.50
CA SER A 54 13.44 18.21 -13.70
C SER A 54 14.41 18.18 -12.50
N ASP A 55 14.38 19.17 -11.61
CA ASP A 55 15.21 19.22 -10.40
C ASP A 55 14.89 18.01 -9.48
N PRO A 56 15.85 17.10 -9.26
CA PRO A 56 15.66 15.96 -8.36
C PRO A 56 15.27 16.37 -6.94
N TYR A 57 15.77 17.51 -6.45
CA TYR A 57 15.45 17.99 -5.11
C TYR A 57 13.98 18.37 -4.97
N LEU A 58 13.42 19.07 -5.96
CA LEU A 58 12.01 19.45 -5.96
C LEU A 58 11.10 18.22 -6.06
N ARG A 59 11.48 17.23 -6.87
CA ARG A 59 10.76 15.95 -6.99
C ARG A 59 10.78 15.15 -5.68
N GLN A 60 11.91 15.14 -4.99
CA GLN A 60 12.04 14.52 -3.67
C GLN A 60 11.17 15.24 -2.63
N LEU A 61 11.19 16.58 -2.61
CA LEU A 61 10.38 17.37 -1.69
C LEU A 61 8.87 17.17 -1.94
N HIS A 62 8.45 17.06 -3.20
CA HIS A 62 7.07 16.70 -3.57
C HIS A 62 6.68 15.32 -3.03
N SER A 63 7.51 14.32 -3.26
CA SER A 63 7.26 12.94 -2.81
C SER A 63 7.22 12.85 -1.28
N ARG A 64 8.08 13.61 -0.58
CA ARG A 64 8.09 13.70 0.89
C ARG A 64 6.80 14.31 1.45
N ARG A 65 6.29 15.38 0.83
CA ARG A 65 5.01 16.00 1.22
C ARG A 65 3.84 15.04 0.96
N SER A 66 3.84 14.37 -0.18
CA SER A 66 2.79 13.42 -0.57
C SER A 66 2.75 12.18 0.34
N ALA A 67 3.91 11.67 0.76
CA ALA A 67 4.00 10.53 1.68
C ALA A 67 3.44 10.80 3.08
N ALA A 68 3.25 12.07 3.46
CA ALA A 68 2.59 12.44 4.70
C ALA A 68 1.05 12.43 4.60
N ILE A 69 0.49 12.26 3.38
CA ILE A 69 -0.95 12.29 3.12
C ILE A 69 -1.37 10.89 2.65
N THR A 70 -1.98 10.11 3.56
CA THR A 70 -2.40 8.73 3.30
C THR A 70 -3.89 8.55 3.51
N ASP A 71 -4.70 9.36 2.84
CA ASP A 71 -6.16 9.36 3.04
C ASP A 71 -6.91 8.47 2.04
N SER A 72 -6.21 7.66 1.25
CA SER A 72 -6.82 6.88 0.18
C SER A 72 -6.28 5.47 0.07
N LEU A 73 -7.17 4.55 -0.29
CA LEU A 73 -6.85 3.16 -0.59
C LEU A 73 -7.04 2.86 -2.06
N PHE A 74 -6.09 2.13 -2.59
CA PHE A 74 -6.15 1.49 -3.88
C PHE A 74 -6.45 0.00 -3.68
N LEU A 75 -7.60 -0.46 -4.17
CA LEU A 75 -7.94 -1.88 -4.17
C LEU A 75 -7.47 -2.52 -5.45
N PHE A 76 -6.57 -3.49 -5.29
CA PHE A 76 -5.94 -4.16 -6.40
C PHE A 76 -5.94 -5.66 -6.13
N ARG A 77 -6.82 -6.38 -6.82
CA ARG A 77 -6.77 -7.83 -6.93
C ARG A 77 -6.02 -8.24 -8.19
N LYS A 78 -5.49 -9.46 -8.19
CA LYS A 78 -4.96 -10.05 -9.42
C LYS A 78 -5.98 -9.87 -10.54
N SER A 79 -5.58 -9.15 -11.57
CA SER A 79 -6.37 -9.03 -12.77
C SER A 79 -5.96 -10.15 -13.71
N ASP A 80 -6.90 -10.98 -14.10
CA ASP A 80 -6.82 -11.79 -15.32
C ASP A 80 -7.98 -11.30 -16.23
N LYS A 81 -8.09 -11.74 -17.48
CA LYS A 81 -9.19 -11.28 -18.37
C LYS A 81 -10.61 -11.51 -17.80
N LYS A 82 -10.76 -12.17 -16.65
CA LYS A 82 -11.99 -12.43 -15.90
C LYS A 82 -12.15 -11.59 -14.62
N TYR A 83 -11.06 -11.14 -13.99
CA TYR A 83 -11.05 -10.31 -12.77
C TYR A 83 -10.44 -8.93 -13.02
N HIS A 84 -11.11 -7.87 -12.58
CA HIS A 84 -10.73 -6.50 -12.92
C HIS A 84 -9.98 -5.79 -11.79
N LEU A 85 -9.27 -4.73 -12.18
CA LEU A 85 -8.82 -3.67 -11.30
C LEU A 85 -10.03 -2.85 -10.88
N ASP A 86 -10.31 -2.81 -9.58
CA ASP A 86 -11.66 -2.49 -9.17
C ASP A 86 -11.83 -1.03 -8.72
N HIS A 87 -11.11 -0.54 -7.70
CA HIS A 87 -11.52 0.72 -7.04
C HIS A 87 -10.39 1.55 -6.40
N LEU A 88 -10.53 2.89 -6.48
CA LEU A 88 -9.77 3.87 -5.69
C LEU A 88 -10.74 4.76 -4.91
N PHE A 89 -10.58 4.87 -3.60
CA PHE A 89 -11.43 5.73 -2.76
C PHE A 89 -10.64 6.41 -1.64
N ASN A 90 -11.23 7.48 -1.10
CA ASN A 90 -10.65 8.32 -0.06
C ASN A 90 -11.55 8.28 1.19
N PHE A 91 -10.96 8.31 2.38
CA PHE A 91 -11.67 8.31 3.67
C PHE A 91 -12.22 9.68 4.05
N SER A 92 -11.49 10.75 3.70
CA SER A 92 -11.77 12.14 4.09
C SER A 92 -12.88 12.78 3.26
N ASP A 93 -13.02 12.42 1.97
CA ASP A 93 -14.02 12.98 1.07
C ASP A 93 -14.89 11.86 0.45
N THR A 94 -16.02 11.60 1.08
CA THR A 94 -17.00 10.58 0.64
C THR A 94 -17.88 11.03 -0.50
N SER A 95 -17.76 12.28 -0.95
CA SER A 95 -18.62 12.79 -2.01
C SER A 95 -18.15 12.36 -3.42
N LYS A 96 -16.94 11.82 -3.57
CA LYS A 96 -16.35 11.51 -4.88
C LYS A 96 -15.64 10.16 -4.88
N ARG A 97 -16.33 9.14 -5.39
CA ARG A 97 -15.64 7.97 -5.98
C ARG A 97 -14.69 8.52 -7.03
N LYS A 98 -13.39 8.27 -6.88
CA LYS A 98 -12.45 8.54 -7.97
C LYS A 98 -12.41 7.29 -8.83
N ALA A 99 -12.66 7.46 -10.12
CA ALA A 99 -12.37 6.38 -11.06
C ALA A 99 -10.91 5.97 -10.85
N VAL A 100 -10.65 4.66 -10.92
CA VAL A 100 -9.30 4.14 -11.03
C VAL A 100 -8.56 4.96 -12.09
N PRO A 101 -7.35 5.50 -11.82
CA PRO A 101 -6.66 6.33 -12.79
C PRO A 101 -6.59 5.61 -14.14
N SER A 102 -7.02 6.26 -15.22
CA SER A 102 -7.07 5.64 -16.57
C SER A 102 -5.76 4.94 -16.93
N ASN A 103 -4.64 5.52 -16.46
CA ASN A 103 -3.29 5.01 -16.64
C ASN A 103 -3.10 3.55 -16.19
N ILE A 104 -3.57 3.17 -15.00
CA ILE A 104 -3.32 1.81 -14.51
C ILE A 104 -4.17 0.78 -15.26
N ARG A 105 -5.39 1.14 -15.66
CA ARG A 105 -6.23 0.28 -16.50
C ARG A 105 -5.57 0.07 -17.88
N THR A 106 -5.14 1.16 -18.51
CA THR A 106 -4.40 1.07 -19.78
C THR A 106 -3.11 0.26 -19.64
N PHE A 107 -2.41 0.34 -18.50
CA PHE A 107 -1.23 -0.46 -18.24
C PHE A 107 -1.58 -1.96 -18.17
N THR A 108 -2.59 -2.34 -17.38
CA THR A 108 -2.95 -3.75 -17.18
C THR A 108 -3.52 -4.42 -18.43
N ASP A 109 -4.18 -3.67 -19.32
CA ASP A 109 -4.74 -4.19 -20.57
C ASP A 109 -3.64 -4.74 -21.52
N ASN A 110 -2.37 -4.38 -21.30
CA ASN A 110 -1.24 -4.90 -22.08
C ASN A 110 -0.75 -6.29 -21.63
N PHE A 111 -1.35 -6.87 -20.59
CA PHE A 111 -0.92 -8.14 -20.01
C PHE A 111 -2.10 -9.11 -19.89
N ARG A 112 -1.83 -10.42 -19.98
CA ARG A 112 -2.84 -11.45 -19.75
C ARG A 112 -3.26 -11.49 -18.29
N SER A 113 -2.31 -11.28 -17.39
CA SER A 113 -2.58 -11.14 -15.97
C SER A 113 -1.60 -10.17 -15.31
N VAL A 114 -2.10 -9.42 -14.33
CA VAL A 114 -1.31 -8.51 -13.48
C VAL A 114 -1.65 -8.80 -12.02
N GLU A 115 -0.65 -9.18 -11.25
CA GLU A 115 -0.79 -9.52 -9.84
C GLU A 115 0.06 -8.57 -8.99
N PRO A 116 -0.55 -7.80 -8.07
CA PRO A 116 0.19 -6.96 -7.14
C PRO A 116 0.80 -7.82 -6.02
N LEU A 117 2.13 -7.74 -5.88
CA LEU A 117 2.88 -8.46 -4.83
C LEU A 117 3.09 -7.60 -3.59
N HIS A 118 3.36 -6.31 -3.79
CA HIS A 118 3.61 -5.35 -2.71
C HIS A 118 3.36 -3.91 -3.19
N CYS A 119 3.10 -2.99 -2.26
CA CYS A 119 3.11 -1.55 -2.52
C CYS A 119 3.86 -0.85 -1.40
N CYS A 120 4.78 0.04 -1.76
CA CYS A 120 5.57 0.80 -0.80
C CYS A 120 5.69 2.25 -1.28
N ASN A 121 5.17 3.19 -0.48
CA ASN A 121 5.25 4.64 -0.74
C ASN A 121 4.87 5.05 -2.18
N GLY A 122 3.81 4.42 -2.72
CA GLY A 122 3.24 4.74 -4.03
C GLY A 122 3.79 3.92 -5.20
N LEU A 123 4.83 3.12 -4.99
CA LEU A 123 5.35 2.18 -5.97
C LEU A 123 4.75 0.79 -5.77
N PHE A 124 4.32 0.15 -6.85
CA PHE A 124 3.84 -1.23 -6.86
C PHE A 124 4.92 -2.18 -7.36
N CYS A 125 5.05 -3.33 -6.70
CA CYS A 125 5.77 -4.49 -7.23
C CYS A 125 4.73 -5.40 -7.87
N LEU A 126 4.87 -5.67 -9.16
CA LEU A 126 3.89 -6.43 -9.94
C LEU A 126 4.53 -7.67 -10.54
N LYS A 127 3.77 -8.76 -10.55
CA LYS A 127 3.99 -9.94 -11.39
C LYS A 127 3.07 -9.85 -12.60
N LEU A 128 3.66 -9.97 -13.78
CA LEU A 128 2.99 -9.78 -15.06
C LEU A 128 3.10 -11.06 -15.88
N LEU A 129 2.00 -11.44 -16.52
CA LEU A 129 1.96 -12.55 -17.45
C LEU A 129 1.70 -11.99 -18.85
N GLN A 130 2.59 -12.26 -19.80
CA GLN A 130 2.48 -11.71 -21.15
C GLN A 130 1.23 -12.22 -21.90
N LEU A 131 0.81 -11.46 -22.90
CA LEU A 131 -0.35 -11.78 -23.73
C LEU A 131 -0.11 -12.99 -24.63
N ASP A 132 1.07 -13.05 -25.24
CA ASP A 132 1.41 -13.99 -26.32
C ASP A 132 2.38 -15.10 -25.87
N SER A 133 2.76 -15.15 -24.60
CA SER A 133 3.61 -16.19 -24.02
C SER A 133 3.27 -16.50 -22.56
N ASP A 134 3.81 -17.61 -22.07
CA ASP A 134 3.78 -17.97 -20.64
C ASP A 134 4.91 -17.32 -19.84
N ASP A 135 5.60 -16.34 -20.42
CA ASP A 135 6.67 -15.63 -19.73
C ASP A 135 6.13 -14.77 -18.60
N VAL A 136 6.76 -14.92 -17.44
CA VAL A 136 6.49 -14.14 -16.24
C VAL A 136 7.52 -13.02 -16.14
N LEU A 137 7.04 -11.78 -16.09
CA LEU A 137 7.85 -10.61 -15.81
C LEU A 137 7.54 -10.06 -14.42
N TYR A 138 8.55 -9.45 -13.80
CA TYR A 138 8.37 -8.68 -12.58
C TYR A 138 8.75 -7.23 -12.85
N CYS A 139 7.97 -6.28 -12.34
CA CYS A 139 8.29 -4.86 -12.50
C CYS A 139 7.98 -4.04 -11.25
N VAL A 140 8.62 -2.88 -11.17
CA VAL A 140 8.24 -1.79 -10.28
C VAL A 140 7.45 -0.78 -11.10
N TYR A 141 6.23 -0.48 -10.70
CA TYR A 141 5.30 0.38 -11.41
C TYR A 141 4.87 1.57 -10.56
N ASN A 142 4.90 2.77 -11.16
CA ASN A 142 4.34 3.99 -10.60
C ASN A 142 3.02 4.36 -11.31
N PRO A 143 1.85 4.14 -10.69
CA PRO A 143 0.56 4.44 -11.28
C PRO A 143 0.30 5.95 -11.47
N CYS A 144 0.98 6.83 -10.73
CA CYS A 144 0.75 8.27 -10.81
C CYS A 144 1.22 8.86 -12.14
N ILE A 145 2.26 8.27 -12.72
CA ILE A 145 2.95 8.77 -13.91
C ILE A 145 2.96 7.75 -15.06
N ASN A 146 2.40 6.56 -14.82
CA ASN A 146 2.34 5.44 -15.75
C ASN A 146 3.72 4.98 -16.26
N GLN A 147 4.70 4.90 -15.37
CA GLN A 147 6.06 4.43 -15.67
C GLN A 147 6.35 3.13 -14.93
N TYR A 148 7.12 2.24 -15.54
CA TYR A 148 7.60 1.03 -14.88
C TYR A 148 9.06 0.74 -15.24
N THR A 149 9.69 -0.07 -14.40
CA THR A 149 11.02 -0.63 -14.66
C THR A 149 10.99 -2.13 -14.39
N ASN A 150 11.51 -2.92 -15.32
CA ASN A 150 11.59 -4.36 -15.17
C ASN A 150 12.59 -4.73 -14.07
N ILE A 151 12.25 -5.75 -13.30
CA ILE A 151 13.09 -6.34 -12.28
C ILE A 151 13.82 -7.52 -12.95
N PRO A 152 15.16 -7.54 -12.97
CA PRO A 152 15.88 -8.69 -13.50
C PRO A 152 15.55 -9.92 -12.65
N LEU A 153 15.41 -11.08 -13.27
CA LEU A 153 15.18 -12.31 -12.52
C LEU A 153 16.43 -12.67 -11.69
N PRO A 154 16.27 -13.10 -10.42
CA PRO A 154 17.36 -13.67 -9.68
C PRO A 154 17.79 -15.01 -10.27
N ASP A 155 19.05 -15.38 -10.03
CA ASP A 155 19.53 -16.73 -10.32
C ASP A 155 18.92 -17.70 -9.30
N ILE A 156 18.06 -18.60 -9.78
CA ILE A 156 17.35 -19.60 -8.97
C ILE A 156 17.44 -20.95 -9.67
N ASN A 157 17.51 -22.02 -8.88
CA ASN A 157 17.58 -23.38 -9.39
C ASN A 157 16.19 -23.91 -9.75
N ASP A 158 16.12 -24.99 -10.55
CA ASP A 158 14.85 -25.61 -10.97
C ASP A 158 13.94 -26.11 -9.82
N GLU A 159 14.50 -26.27 -8.62
CA GLU A 159 13.79 -26.73 -7.42
C GLU A 159 13.28 -25.59 -6.54
N GLU A 160 13.50 -24.34 -6.98
CA GLU A 160 13.19 -23.14 -6.24
C GLU A 160 12.09 -22.33 -6.93
N GLU A 161 11.33 -21.58 -6.15
CA GLU A 161 10.28 -20.71 -6.68
C GLU A 161 10.31 -19.32 -6.03
N ILE A 162 10.02 -18.29 -6.82
CA ILE A 162 9.82 -16.95 -6.28
C ILE A 162 8.46 -16.92 -5.57
N VAL A 163 8.49 -16.87 -4.24
CA VAL A 163 7.30 -16.81 -3.39
C VAL A 163 6.70 -15.41 -3.39
N SER A 164 7.55 -14.37 -3.30
CA SER A 164 7.10 -12.98 -3.34
C SER A 164 8.26 -12.01 -3.58
N MET A 165 7.93 -10.79 -4.01
CA MET A 165 8.86 -9.66 -4.09
C MET A 165 8.29 -8.45 -3.35
N ASN A 166 9.05 -7.92 -2.41
CA ASN A 166 8.64 -6.81 -1.57
C ASN A 166 9.57 -5.60 -1.78
N LEU A 167 8.99 -4.46 -2.15
CA LEU A 167 9.67 -3.17 -2.20
C LEU A 167 10.07 -2.62 -0.83
N ALA A 168 11.28 -2.08 -0.75
CA ALA A 168 11.72 -1.15 0.29
C ALA A 168 12.05 0.19 -0.36
N PHE A 169 11.16 1.16 -0.17
CA PHE A 169 11.31 2.50 -0.74
C PHE A 169 10.94 3.55 0.30
N ASP A 170 11.88 4.42 0.65
CA ASP A 170 11.63 5.57 1.52
C ASP A 170 11.99 6.87 0.80
N PRO A 171 11.00 7.63 0.27
CA PRO A 171 11.26 8.89 -0.42
C PRO A 171 11.87 9.97 0.49
N LYS A 172 11.81 9.80 1.82
CA LYS A 172 12.48 10.70 2.77
C LYS A 172 13.99 10.44 2.80
N ARG A 173 14.44 9.20 2.59
CA ARG A 173 15.85 8.80 2.67
C ARG A 173 16.55 8.80 1.31
N SER A 174 15.93 8.23 0.27
CA SER A 174 16.56 8.05 -1.04
C SER A 174 15.54 8.12 -2.18
N SER A 175 15.99 8.48 -3.38
CA SER A 175 15.23 8.31 -4.63
C SER A 175 15.27 6.88 -5.15
N HIS A 176 16.18 6.05 -4.63
CA HIS A 176 16.34 4.66 -5.00
C HIS A 176 15.48 3.75 -4.12
N TYR A 177 15.06 2.63 -4.71
CA TYR A 177 14.37 1.56 -4.00
C TYR A 177 15.23 0.29 -4.02
N LYS A 178 14.95 -0.59 -3.05
CA LYS A 178 15.46 -1.95 -3.03
C LYS A 178 14.28 -2.92 -3.16
N ILE A 179 14.58 -4.14 -3.62
CA ILE A 179 13.61 -5.22 -3.74
C ILE A 179 14.15 -6.40 -2.94
N ILE A 180 13.30 -6.94 -2.08
CA ILE A 180 13.56 -8.15 -1.32
C ILE A 180 12.76 -9.26 -2.00
N CYS A 181 13.46 -10.17 -2.67
CA CYS A 181 12.88 -11.36 -3.26
C CYS A 181 12.97 -12.51 -2.25
N ILE A 182 11.84 -13.18 -2.06
CA ILE A 182 11.70 -14.32 -1.17
C ILE A 182 11.57 -15.54 -2.05
N VAL A 183 12.51 -16.46 -1.92
CA VAL A 183 12.56 -17.68 -2.73
C VAL A 183 12.30 -18.88 -1.82
N GLY A 184 11.35 -19.71 -2.22
CA GLY A 184 11.04 -20.99 -1.60
C GLY A 184 12.00 -22.06 -2.09
N GLU A 185 12.51 -22.84 -1.15
CA GLU A 185 13.37 -23.99 -1.39
C GLU A 185 12.65 -25.30 -1.01
N ARG A 186 13.29 -26.43 -1.35
CA ARG A 186 12.89 -27.75 -0.85
C ARG A 186 12.69 -27.78 0.66
N LEU A 187 11.77 -28.65 1.09
CA LEU A 187 11.44 -28.88 2.51
C LEU A 187 10.81 -27.66 3.22
N GLY A 188 10.37 -26.64 2.46
CA GLY A 188 9.68 -25.46 2.98
C GLY A 188 10.61 -24.44 3.64
N PHE A 189 11.88 -24.42 3.23
CA PHE A 189 12.82 -23.39 3.60
C PHE A 189 12.68 -22.16 2.70
N LEU A 190 13.12 -21.02 3.20
CA LEU A 190 13.00 -19.74 2.53
C LEU A 190 14.35 -19.02 2.56
N ARG A 191 14.76 -18.49 1.41
CA ARG A 191 15.93 -17.61 1.24
C ARG A 191 15.51 -16.23 0.78
N PHE A 192 16.36 -15.25 1.07
CA PHE A 192 16.11 -13.84 0.82
C PHE A 192 17.22 -13.30 -0.08
N LEU A 193 16.83 -12.60 -1.14
CA LEU A 193 17.74 -11.92 -2.06
C LEU A 193 17.37 -10.44 -2.10
N THR A 194 18.37 -9.57 -2.11
CA THR A 194 18.19 -8.13 -2.25
C THR A 194 18.69 -7.65 -3.60
N PHE A 195 17.85 -6.92 -4.33
CA PHE A 195 18.24 -6.14 -5.51
C PHE A 195 18.24 -4.66 -5.15
N SER A 196 19.28 -3.94 -5.57
CA SER A 196 19.34 -2.48 -5.46
C SER A 196 19.54 -1.86 -6.83
N THR A 197 18.85 -0.75 -7.10
CA THR A 197 19.01 -0.03 -8.37
C THR A 197 20.42 0.55 -8.55
N GLU A 198 21.13 0.81 -7.45
CA GLU A 198 22.51 1.33 -7.47
C GLU A 198 23.53 0.26 -7.88
N GLY A 199 23.36 -0.98 -7.40
CA GLY A 199 24.28 -2.09 -7.71
C GLY A 199 23.93 -2.87 -8.97
N ASN A 200 22.69 -2.75 -9.47
CA ASN A 200 22.14 -3.46 -10.64
C ASN A 200 22.37 -4.99 -10.63
N ASN A 201 22.51 -5.59 -9.46
CA ASN A 201 22.75 -7.02 -9.28
C ASN A 201 21.97 -7.53 -8.06
N TRP A 202 21.65 -8.82 -8.09
CA TRP A 202 21.12 -9.53 -6.93
C TRP A 202 22.25 -9.87 -5.97
N LYS A 203 21.99 -9.67 -4.69
CA LYS A 203 22.86 -10.08 -3.59
C LYS A 203 22.07 -11.01 -2.68
N GLU A 204 22.67 -12.14 -2.32
CA GLU A 204 22.11 -13.01 -1.31
C GLU A 204 22.28 -12.40 0.08
N SER A 205 21.19 -12.39 0.84
CA SER A 205 21.09 -11.71 2.12
C SER A 205 21.58 -12.57 3.27
N GLY A 206 22.87 -12.44 3.60
CA GLY A 206 23.49 -12.93 4.85
C GLY A 206 23.43 -14.45 5.11
N GLN A 207 24.15 -14.93 6.14
CA GLN A 207 24.13 -16.34 6.53
C GLN A 207 22.82 -16.70 7.27
N GLY A 208 21.94 -17.48 6.63
CA GLY A 208 21.48 -18.73 7.23
C GLY A 208 20.26 -18.75 8.16
N VAL A 209 19.38 -17.75 8.18
CA VAL A 209 18.09 -17.91 8.89
C VAL A 209 17.04 -18.50 7.96
N ARG A 210 17.12 -19.82 7.80
CA ARG A 210 16.07 -20.60 7.16
C ARG A 210 14.86 -20.63 8.09
N VAL A 211 13.78 -19.97 7.69
CA VAL A 211 12.51 -20.03 8.42
C VAL A 211 11.59 -21.05 7.78
N ARG A 212 10.90 -21.83 8.62
CA ARG A 212 9.82 -22.72 8.22
C ARG A 212 8.50 -22.12 8.68
N GLY A 213 7.49 -22.15 7.80
CA GLY A 213 6.13 -21.76 8.17
C GLY A 213 5.37 -21.10 7.04
N GLU A 214 4.07 -20.93 7.26
CA GLU A 214 3.17 -20.23 6.37
C GLU A 214 3.14 -18.75 6.77
N TYR A 215 3.84 -17.92 6.00
CA TYR A 215 3.91 -16.48 6.20
C TYR A 215 3.10 -15.75 5.13
N TYR A 216 2.51 -14.63 5.52
CA TYR A 216 1.90 -13.69 4.58
C TYR A 216 2.99 -12.80 3.99
N PHE A 217 3.74 -13.35 3.01
CA PHE A 217 4.79 -12.59 2.31
C PHE A 217 4.23 -11.62 1.27
N VAL A 218 3.05 -11.92 0.74
CA VAL A 218 2.25 -10.95 -0.01
C VAL A 218 1.79 -9.89 0.98
N LYS A 219 2.11 -8.62 0.69
CA LYS A 219 1.87 -7.47 1.57
C LYS A 219 2.68 -7.47 2.88
N GLY A 220 4.01 -7.54 2.76
CA GLY A 220 4.88 -7.08 3.84
C GLY A 220 4.60 -5.62 4.22
N VAL A 221 5.08 -5.19 5.38
CA VAL A 221 4.94 -3.79 5.82
C VAL A 221 6.32 -3.17 5.93
N PHE A 222 6.61 -2.16 5.11
CA PHE A 222 7.86 -1.42 5.21
C PHE A 222 7.74 -0.29 6.23
N LEU A 223 8.54 -0.33 7.28
CA LEU A 223 8.58 0.68 8.34
C LEU A 223 10.01 0.83 8.87
N ASN A 224 10.50 2.07 8.98
CA ASN A 224 11.80 2.41 9.56
C ASN A 224 12.98 1.57 9.02
N GLY A 225 13.03 1.34 7.71
CA GLY A 225 14.11 0.57 7.07
C GLY A 225 14.00 -0.95 7.21
N ASN A 226 12.91 -1.45 7.78
CA ASN A 226 12.66 -2.89 7.92
C ASN A 226 11.38 -3.27 7.15
N ILE A 227 11.32 -4.49 6.64
CA ILE A 227 10.06 -5.09 6.16
C ILE A 227 9.60 -6.15 7.15
N TYR A 228 8.36 -6.06 7.59
CA TYR A 228 7.79 -6.98 8.56
C TYR A 228 6.80 -7.93 7.87
N TRP A 229 6.79 -9.19 8.32
CA TRP A 229 5.81 -10.20 7.90
C TRP A 229 5.32 -11.01 9.09
N ILE A 230 4.09 -11.51 8.94
CA ILE A 230 3.34 -12.23 9.95
C ILE A 230 3.09 -13.67 9.50
N SER A 231 2.85 -14.54 10.48
CA SER A 231 2.50 -15.95 10.25
C SER A 231 1.29 -16.35 11.06
N LYS A 232 0.48 -17.22 10.47
CA LYS A 232 -0.68 -17.83 11.12
C LYS A 232 -0.28 -18.79 12.25
N HIS A 233 0.86 -19.47 12.11
CA HIS A 233 1.27 -20.59 12.95
C HIS A 233 2.68 -20.46 13.55
N SER A 234 3.50 -19.54 13.02
CA SER A 234 4.88 -19.33 13.46
C SER A 234 5.07 -17.99 14.16
N ALA A 235 6.30 -17.72 14.62
CA ALA A 235 6.72 -16.39 15.02
C ALA A 235 6.64 -15.41 13.83
N PHE A 236 6.62 -14.11 14.11
CA PHE A 236 6.72 -13.10 13.07
C PHE A 236 8.19 -12.87 12.70
N VAL A 237 8.44 -12.27 11.54
CA VAL A 237 9.80 -12.00 11.08
C VAL A 237 9.90 -10.59 10.51
N CYS A 238 11.07 -10.00 10.61
CA CYS A 238 11.39 -8.77 9.90
C CYS A 238 12.74 -8.88 9.18
N PHE A 239 12.85 -8.19 8.06
CA PHE A 239 14.08 -8.09 7.29
C PHE A 239 14.61 -6.67 7.40
N ASP A 240 15.82 -6.55 7.92
CA ASP A 240 16.58 -5.31 8.00
C ASP A 240 17.23 -5.04 6.65
N VAL A 241 16.71 -4.05 5.93
CA VAL A 241 17.08 -3.75 4.54
C VAL A 241 18.47 -3.13 4.44
N ASP A 242 18.92 -2.46 5.50
CA ASP A 242 20.20 -1.78 5.54
C ASP A 242 21.32 -2.77 5.90
N ASN A 243 21.04 -3.71 6.81
CA ASN A 243 21.99 -4.75 7.22
C ASN A 243 21.85 -6.08 6.45
N ASP A 244 20.87 -6.19 5.55
CA ASP A 244 20.65 -7.36 4.69
C ASP A 244 20.46 -8.66 5.50
N SER A 245 19.63 -8.59 6.55
CA SER A 245 19.49 -9.65 7.54
C SER A 245 18.06 -9.89 8.01
N LEU A 246 17.69 -11.16 8.20
CA LEU A 246 16.41 -11.58 8.75
C LEU A 246 16.47 -11.70 10.27
N LYS A 247 15.47 -11.17 10.98
CA LYS A 247 15.33 -11.25 12.43
C LYS A 247 13.97 -11.85 12.80
N ILE A 248 13.96 -12.71 13.81
CA ILE A 248 12.71 -13.21 14.40
C ILE A 248 12.16 -12.13 15.32
N MET A 249 10.86 -11.87 15.20
CA MET A 249 10.13 -10.88 15.98
C MET A 249 9.29 -11.56 17.06
N PRO A 250 8.99 -10.87 18.17
CA PRO A 250 7.95 -11.32 19.09
C PRO A 250 6.63 -11.49 18.32
N SER A 251 5.87 -12.51 18.66
CA SER A 251 4.53 -12.74 18.12
C SER A 251 3.47 -12.54 19.19
N THR A 252 2.22 -12.36 18.76
CA THR A 252 1.05 -12.57 19.62
C THR A 252 0.96 -14.04 20.04
N SER A 253 0.09 -14.36 21.00
CA SER A 253 -0.16 -15.75 21.40
C SER A 253 -0.58 -16.60 20.20
N VAL A 254 0.12 -17.72 19.95
CA VAL A 254 -0.29 -18.68 18.92
C VAL A 254 -1.43 -19.53 19.51
N PRO A 255 -2.65 -19.52 18.95
CA PRO A 255 -3.71 -20.40 19.44
C PRO A 255 -3.30 -21.87 19.29
N ALA A 256 -3.58 -22.69 20.31
CA ALA A 256 -3.37 -24.13 20.22
C ALA A 256 -4.35 -24.77 19.22
N GLY A 257 -3.86 -25.71 18.40
CA GLY A 257 -4.66 -26.44 17.42
C GLY A 257 -4.43 -26.02 15.96
N ARG A 258 -5.22 -26.59 15.04
CA ARG A 258 -5.00 -26.46 13.59
C ARG A 258 -5.43 -25.12 13.00
N ASN A 259 -6.26 -24.35 13.70
CA ASN A 259 -6.90 -23.17 13.13
C ASN A 259 -6.01 -21.91 13.15
N GLY A 260 -4.94 -21.90 13.94
CA GLY A 260 -3.96 -20.80 14.03
C GLY A 260 -4.58 -19.44 14.34
N ARG A 261 -3.81 -18.37 14.08
CA ARG A 261 -4.32 -16.99 14.21
C ARG A 261 -5.36 -16.67 13.13
N LYS A 262 -6.39 -15.92 13.51
CA LYS A 262 -7.40 -15.39 12.59
C LYS A 262 -7.09 -13.92 12.31
N ILE A 263 -6.14 -13.70 11.40
CA ILE A 263 -5.62 -12.35 11.10
C ILE A 263 -6.57 -11.63 10.16
N LYS A 264 -7.08 -10.46 10.58
CA LYS A 264 -7.95 -9.58 9.80
C LYS A 264 -7.21 -8.43 9.13
N TYR A 265 -6.10 -7.98 9.71
CA TYR A 265 -5.30 -6.88 9.15
C TYR A 265 -3.88 -6.88 9.69
N PHE A 266 -2.93 -6.46 8.86
CA PHE A 266 -1.57 -6.14 9.23
C PHE A 266 -1.09 -4.95 8.40
N GLY A 267 -0.55 -3.93 9.07
CA GLY A 267 -0.21 -2.68 8.39
C GLY A 267 0.40 -1.64 9.30
N GLU A 268 0.84 -0.55 8.68
CA GLU A 268 1.40 0.63 9.36
C GLU A 268 0.33 1.71 9.48
N SER A 269 0.30 2.38 10.63
CA SER A 269 -0.53 3.55 10.88
C SER A 269 0.14 4.45 11.91
N ALA A 270 0.22 5.75 11.60
CA ALA A 270 0.82 6.78 12.46
C ALA A 270 2.29 6.53 12.87
N GLY A 271 3.05 5.77 12.06
CA GLY A 271 4.43 5.39 12.31
C GLY A 271 4.60 4.12 13.14
N ASN A 272 3.50 3.45 13.50
CA ASN A 272 3.49 2.24 14.31
C ASN A 272 2.97 1.05 13.51
N LEU A 273 3.41 -0.15 13.89
CA LEU A 273 2.98 -1.39 13.27
C LEU A 273 1.79 -1.98 14.03
N HIS A 274 0.72 -2.27 13.32
CA HIS A 274 -0.54 -2.77 13.87
C HIS A 274 -0.91 -4.14 13.30
N LEU A 275 -1.52 -4.96 14.14
CA LEU A 275 -2.03 -6.28 13.82
C LEU A 275 -3.44 -6.41 14.39
N ILE A 276 -4.39 -6.88 13.59
CA ILE A 276 -5.76 -7.11 14.05
C ILE A 276 -6.09 -8.59 13.90
N GLU A 277 -6.51 -9.20 15.00
CA GLU A 277 -6.90 -10.61 15.07
C GLU A 277 -8.34 -10.72 15.58
N GLU A 278 -9.09 -11.70 15.07
CA GLU A 278 -10.35 -12.11 15.70
C GLU A 278 -10.05 -12.65 17.10
N ASN A 279 -10.87 -12.27 18.07
CA ASN A 279 -10.77 -12.77 19.41
C ASN A 279 -11.19 -14.24 19.49
N ALA A 280 -10.48 -15.03 20.29
CA ALA A 280 -10.76 -16.46 20.45
C ALA A 280 -12.15 -16.77 21.03
N LEU A 281 -12.74 -15.82 21.78
CA LEU A 281 -14.05 -16.01 22.42
C LEU A 281 -15.23 -15.69 21.50
N ARG A 282 -15.09 -14.68 20.63
CA ARG A 282 -16.16 -14.20 19.77
C ARG A 282 -15.61 -13.62 18.46
N PRO A 283 -16.05 -14.09 17.28
CA PRO A 283 -15.52 -13.61 16.00
C PRO A 283 -15.82 -12.15 15.66
N THR A 284 -16.88 -11.56 16.22
CA THR A 284 -17.20 -10.12 16.08
C THR A 284 -16.37 -9.22 16.99
N LEU A 285 -15.56 -9.79 17.89
CA LEU A 285 -14.65 -9.04 18.74
C LEU A 285 -13.24 -9.07 18.13
N LEU A 286 -12.67 -7.90 17.86
CA LEU A 286 -11.36 -7.74 17.25
C LEU A 286 -10.35 -7.20 18.26
N ASN A 287 -9.21 -7.88 18.39
CA ASN A 287 -8.08 -7.38 19.16
C ASN A 287 -7.16 -6.58 18.22
N VAL A 288 -7.04 -5.28 18.46
CA VAL A 288 -6.09 -4.40 17.74
C VAL A 288 -4.82 -4.31 18.56
N PHE A 289 -3.76 -4.93 18.06
CA PHE A 289 -2.44 -4.92 18.66
C PHE A 289 -1.55 -3.85 18.04
N GLU A 290 -0.74 -3.19 18.86
CA GLU A 290 0.36 -2.35 18.41
C GLU A 290 1.69 -2.98 18.87
N LEU A 291 2.69 -2.97 17.99
CA LEU A 291 4.05 -3.35 18.34
C LEU A 291 4.74 -2.17 19.03
N LYS A 292 5.35 -2.41 20.20
CA LYS A 292 6.18 -1.39 20.85
C LYS A 292 7.30 -0.86 19.92
N ASN A 293 7.66 0.40 20.08
CA ASN A 293 8.72 1.06 19.32
C ASN A 293 10.09 0.34 19.40
N ASP A 294 10.39 -0.30 20.53
CA ASP A 294 11.60 -1.10 20.72
C ASP A 294 11.52 -2.50 20.09
N CYS A 295 10.43 -2.80 19.38
CA CYS A 295 10.13 -4.09 18.76
C CYS A 295 10.12 -5.28 19.75
N SER A 296 9.95 -5.03 21.06
CA SER A 296 10.10 -6.07 22.10
C SER A 296 8.85 -6.90 22.34
N LYS A 297 7.66 -6.32 22.18
CA LYS A 297 6.39 -7.01 22.40
C LYS A 297 5.20 -6.32 21.73
N TRP A 298 4.18 -7.12 21.47
CA TRP A 298 2.84 -6.66 21.11
C TRP A 298 2.01 -6.39 22.36
N TYR A 299 1.17 -5.37 22.31
CA TYR A 299 0.18 -5.10 23.34
C TYR A 299 -1.18 -4.81 22.71
N VAL A 300 -2.26 -5.20 23.39
CA VAL A 300 -3.62 -4.88 22.93
C VAL A 300 -3.85 -3.40 23.17
N LYS A 301 -4.03 -2.64 22.09
CA LYS A 301 -4.31 -1.22 22.11
C LYS A 301 -5.81 -0.95 22.17
N TYR A 302 -6.59 -1.67 21.37
CA TYR A 302 -8.05 -1.60 21.37
C TYR A 302 -8.67 -2.99 21.30
N VAL A 303 -9.86 -3.12 21.87
CA VAL A 303 -10.75 -4.27 21.65
C VAL A 303 -12.01 -3.71 21.04
N VAL A 304 -12.29 -4.07 19.79
CA VAL A 304 -13.37 -3.47 18.99
C VAL A 304 -14.45 -4.51 18.77
N ASP A 305 -15.66 -4.21 19.23
CA ASP A 305 -16.83 -5.03 18.95
C ASP A 305 -17.51 -4.52 17.67
N VAL A 306 -17.70 -5.41 16.70
CA VAL A 306 -18.42 -5.13 15.46
C VAL A 306 -19.73 -5.89 15.35
N ASP A 307 -20.24 -6.43 16.46
CA ASP A 307 -21.50 -7.19 16.50
C ASP A 307 -22.69 -6.36 16.02
N ASP A 308 -22.77 -5.07 16.37
CA ASP A 308 -23.84 -4.17 15.92
C ASP A 308 -23.91 -4.03 14.39
N LEU A 309 -22.78 -4.23 13.69
CA LEU A 309 -22.75 -4.21 12.23
C LEU A 309 -23.54 -5.37 11.63
N THR A 310 -23.72 -6.48 12.36
CA THR A 310 -24.48 -7.64 11.88
C THR A 310 -25.96 -7.33 11.72
N HIS A 311 -26.49 -6.41 12.54
CA HIS A 311 -27.86 -5.92 12.41
C HIS A 311 -28.02 -4.95 11.23
N LEU A 312 -27.01 -4.09 11.00
CA LEU A 312 -27.01 -3.10 9.92
C LEU A 312 -26.70 -3.70 8.55
N PHE A 313 -25.92 -4.79 8.53
CA PHE A 313 -25.50 -5.52 7.34
C PHE A 313 -25.73 -7.03 7.55
N PRO A 314 -26.99 -7.51 7.47
CA PRO A 314 -27.33 -8.90 7.76
C PRO A 314 -26.60 -9.94 6.90
N LEU A 315 -26.18 -9.56 5.69
CA LEU A 315 -25.36 -10.42 4.81
C LEU A 315 -23.98 -10.76 5.41
N MET A 316 -23.52 -10.01 6.42
CA MET A 316 -22.33 -10.37 7.17
C MET A 316 -22.49 -11.67 7.95
N VAL A 317 -23.71 -12.08 8.29
CA VAL A 317 -23.94 -13.27 9.12
C VAL A 317 -24.03 -14.49 8.23
N ILE A 318 -23.14 -15.46 8.48
CA ILE A 318 -23.18 -16.76 7.81
C ILE A 318 -23.93 -17.72 8.74
N ASN A 319 -25.13 -18.10 8.32
CA ASN A 319 -25.94 -19.10 9.01
C ASN A 319 -25.67 -20.48 8.43
N GLU A 320 -25.81 -21.50 9.27
CA GLU A 320 -25.90 -22.87 8.80
C GLU A 320 -27.14 -23.03 7.88
N PRO A 321 -27.08 -23.75 6.75
CA PRO A 321 -28.20 -23.83 5.82
C PRO A 321 -29.48 -24.47 6.40
N GLU A 322 -29.32 -25.34 7.40
CA GLU A 322 -30.39 -26.18 7.97
C GLU A 322 -30.79 -25.78 9.40
N SER A 323 -30.14 -24.77 9.98
CA SER A 323 -30.42 -24.23 11.32
C SER A 323 -30.38 -22.69 11.31
N LEU A 324 -30.79 -22.04 12.39
CA LEU A 324 -30.56 -20.59 12.57
C LEU A 324 -29.23 -20.31 13.29
N ASP A 325 -28.35 -21.31 13.41
CA ASP A 325 -27.09 -21.17 14.11
C ASP A 325 -26.08 -20.38 13.26
N VAL A 326 -25.45 -19.39 13.89
CA VAL A 326 -24.43 -18.56 13.25
C VAL A 326 -23.11 -19.33 13.24
N ILE A 327 -22.64 -19.67 12.05
CA ILE A 327 -21.38 -20.42 11.85
C ILE A 327 -20.19 -19.52 11.53
N GLY A 328 -20.42 -18.24 11.24
CA GLY A 328 -19.35 -17.28 11.04
C GLY A 328 -19.82 -15.91 10.58
N TYR A 329 -18.85 -15.03 10.32
CA TYR A 329 -19.09 -13.68 9.86
C TYR A 329 -18.22 -13.33 8.66
N GLN A 330 -18.84 -12.78 7.63
CA GLN A 330 -18.20 -12.36 6.40
C GLN A 330 -17.83 -10.88 6.48
N PHE A 331 -16.61 -10.59 6.91
CA PHE A 331 -16.00 -9.26 6.78
C PHE A 331 -14.48 -9.33 6.93
N ASP A 332 -13.79 -8.29 6.48
CA ASP A 332 -12.35 -8.12 6.65
C ASP A 332 -11.99 -6.64 6.88
N VAL A 333 -10.86 -6.40 7.53
CA VAL A 333 -10.37 -5.05 7.82
C VAL A 333 -9.37 -4.63 6.72
N LEU A 334 -9.75 -3.71 5.85
CA LEU A 334 -8.91 -3.25 4.74
C LEU A 334 -7.80 -2.31 5.19
N CYS A 335 -8.10 -1.47 6.18
CA CYS A 335 -7.20 -0.45 6.71
C CYS A 335 -7.57 -0.11 8.15
N PHE A 336 -6.56 0.23 8.94
CA PHE A 336 -6.70 0.79 10.27
C PHE A 336 -6.01 2.16 10.30
N VAL A 337 -6.76 3.19 10.70
CA VAL A 337 -6.25 4.55 10.84
C VAL A 337 -6.20 4.89 12.32
N ASP A 338 -4.99 5.05 12.85
CA ASP A 338 -4.77 5.43 14.24
C ASP A 338 -4.68 6.95 14.38
N GLY A 339 -5.83 7.59 14.56
CA GLY A 339 -5.93 9.05 14.66
C GLY A 339 -5.56 9.61 16.03
N GLU A 340 -4.53 9.12 16.71
CA GLU A 340 -4.05 9.74 17.96
C GLU A 340 -3.70 11.24 17.79
N LYS A 341 -3.32 11.66 16.58
CA LYS A 341 -3.00 13.07 16.26
C LYS A 341 -4.18 13.90 15.75
N ASP A 342 -5.09 13.28 15.00
CA ASP A 342 -6.20 13.96 14.29
C ASP A 342 -7.59 13.64 14.86
N GLY A 343 -7.65 12.88 15.96
CA GLY A 343 -8.84 12.59 16.76
C GLY A 343 -9.67 11.37 16.35
N LYS A 344 -9.58 10.92 15.09
CA LYS A 344 -10.42 9.82 14.56
C LYS A 344 -9.66 8.51 14.43
N THR A 345 -9.96 7.57 15.32
CA THR A 345 -9.46 6.19 15.23
C THR A 345 -10.52 5.34 14.53
N MET A 346 -10.21 4.75 13.39
CA MET A 346 -11.22 4.13 12.54
C MET A 346 -10.72 2.86 11.85
N LEU A 347 -11.65 1.94 11.64
CA LEU A 347 -11.50 0.76 10.78
C LEU A 347 -12.15 1.02 9.43
N VAL A 348 -11.52 0.54 8.37
CA VAL A 348 -12.15 0.45 7.05
C VAL A 348 -12.46 -1.00 6.80
N LEU A 349 -13.73 -1.34 6.75
CA LEU A 349 -14.21 -2.72 6.66
C LEU A 349 -14.72 -3.01 5.26
N SER A 350 -14.35 -4.18 4.73
CA SER A 350 -15.08 -4.80 3.62
C SER A 350 -16.13 -5.73 4.21
N VAL A 351 -17.38 -5.40 3.94
CA VAL A 351 -18.54 -6.26 4.22
C VAL A 351 -19.16 -6.64 2.87
N PRO A 352 -20.06 -7.64 2.81
CA PRO A 352 -20.77 -7.95 1.58
C PRO A 352 -21.41 -6.68 0.99
N GLU A 353 -21.20 -6.49 -0.30
CA GLU A 353 -21.70 -5.37 -1.11
C GLU A 353 -21.15 -3.97 -0.78
N LYS A 354 -20.40 -3.79 0.31
CA LYS A 354 -20.04 -2.46 0.79
C LYS A 354 -18.64 -2.39 1.39
N MET A 355 -18.07 -1.20 1.30
CA MET A 355 -16.97 -0.78 2.14
C MET A 355 -17.43 0.37 2.98
N ILE A 356 -17.13 0.27 4.27
CA ILE A 356 -17.53 1.25 5.26
C ILE A 356 -16.31 1.68 6.05
N SER A 357 -16.33 2.92 6.51
CA SER A 357 -15.51 3.33 7.64
C SER A 357 -16.34 3.24 8.91
N TYR A 358 -15.71 2.74 9.97
CA TYR A 358 -16.26 2.61 11.30
C TYR A 358 -15.34 3.32 12.30
N ASP A 359 -15.80 4.41 12.91
CA ASP A 359 -15.07 5.08 13.99
C ASP A 359 -15.21 4.25 15.27
N ILE A 360 -14.09 3.79 15.84
CA ILE A 360 -14.13 2.84 16.96
C ILE A 360 -14.50 3.50 18.29
N LYS A 361 -14.49 4.84 18.36
CA LYS A 361 -14.79 5.61 19.58
C LYS A 361 -16.23 6.09 19.57
N SER A 362 -16.67 6.70 18.47
CA SER A 362 -18.06 7.18 18.36
C SER A 362 -19.03 6.12 17.85
N MET A 363 -18.53 5.00 17.32
CA MET A 363 -19.30 3.96 16.62
C MET A 363 -20.01 4.49 15.36
N ASP A 364 -19.56 5.63 14.83
CA ASP A 364 -20.11 6.21 13.61
C ASP A 364 -19.73 5.36 12.41
N ILE A 365 -20.73 5.05 11.59
CA ILE A 365 -20.57 4.29 10.35
C ILE A 365 -20.79 5.22 9.17
N LYS A 366 -19.90 5.12 8.19
CA LYS A 366 -20.01 5.87 6.95
C LYS A 366 -19.71 4.96 5.77
N GLU A 367 -20.63 4.94 4.80
CA GLU A 367 -20.46 4.17 3.58
C GLU A 367 -19.44 4.85 2.66
N LEU A 368 -18.43 4.11 2.23
CA LEU A 368 -17.36 4.60 1.35
C LEU A 368 -17.59 4.15 -0.09
N LEU A 369 -18.00 2.90 -0.27
CA LEU A 369 -18.18 2.29 -1.58
C LEU A 369 -19.28 1.22 -1.54
N LYS A 370 -20.08 1.15 -2.60
CA LYS A 370 -20.94 -0.01 -2.90
C LYS A 370 -20.31 -0.78 -4.05
N VAL A 371 -20.20 -2.09 -3.89
CA VAL A 371 -19.64 -3.03 -4.86
C VAL A 371 -20.68 -4.12 -5.08
N GLN A 372 -20.97 -4.47 -6.32
CA GLN A 372 -21.94 -5.53 -6.61
C GLN A 372 -21.34 -6.91 -6.27
N LEU A 373 -22.14 -7.86 -5.77
CA LEU A 373 -21.64 -9.20 -5.37
C LEU A 373 -20.97 -9.94 -6.53
N GLU A 374 -21.49 -9.76 -7.75
CA GLU A 374 -20.97 -10.36 -8.97
C GLU A 374 -19.54 -9.91 -9.26
N GLN A 375 -19.18 -8.69 -8.83
CA GLN A 375 -17.83 -8.15 -8.95
C GLN A 375 -16.91 -8.68 -7.85
N LEU A 376 -17.44 -9.20 -6.73
CA LEU A 376 -16.66 -9.68 -5.59
C LEU A 376 -16.34 -11.18 -5.65
N HIS A 377 -17.01 -11.92 -6.54
CA HIS A 377 -17.00 -13.38 -6.60
C HIS A 377 -15.59 -14.01 -6.71
N LEU A 378 -15.04 -14.43 -5.56
CA LEU A 378 -13.80 -15.21 -5.47
C LEU A 378 -14.15 -16.63 -5.02
N SER A 379 -13.83 -17.63 -5.85
CA SER A 379 -13.83 -19.03 -5.42
C SER A 379 -12.49 -19.34 -4.78
N ILE A 380 -12.49 -19.61 -3.48
CA ILE A 380 -11.31 -20.07 -2.74
C ILE A 380 -11.67 -21.43 -2.15
N GLU A 381 -11.00 -22.50 -2.61
CA GLU A 381 -11.19 -23.86 -2.11
C GLU A 381 -12.66 -24.34 -2.12
N GLY A 382 -13.46 -23.87 -3.07
CA GLY A 382 -14.88 -24.21 -3.21
C GLY A 382 -15.84 -23.31 -2.41
N PHE A 383 -15.34 -22.37 -1.61
CA PHE A 383 -16.16 -21.35 -0.94
C PHE A 383 -16.18 -20.05 -1.74
N ILE A 384 -17.35 -19.43 -1.84
CA ILE A 384 -17.51 -18.12 -2.48
C ILE A 384 -17.31 -17.04 -1.42
N VAL A 385 -16.31 -16.19 -1.63
CA VAL A 385 -15.99 -15.05 -0.78
C VAL A 385 -16.43 -13.77 -1.49
N TYR A 386 -17.23 -12.94 -0.81
CA TYR A 386 -17.85 -11.71 -1.32
C TYR A 386 -17.27 -10.45 -0.68
N ASN A 387 -16.01 -10.48 -0.22
CA ASN A 387 -15.38 -9.34 0.42
C ASN A 387 -13.89 -9.26 0.06
N TYR A 388 -13.35 -8.05 0.07
CA TYR A 388 -11.92 -7.83 -0.07
C TYR A 388 -11.23 -8.15 1.24
N LYS A 389 -10.07 -8.80 1.15
CA LYS A 389 -9.19 -9.02 2.29
C LYS A 389 -8.19 -7.87 2.41
N TRP A 390 -7.59 -7.75 3.59
CA TRP A 390 -6.60 -6.72 3.85
C TRP A 390 -5.47 -6.71 2.82
N TYR A 391 -5.01 -7.88 2.35
CA TYR A 391 -3.94 -7.98 1.34
C TYR A 391 -4.34 -7.59 -0.09
N HIS A 392 -5.59 -7.19 -0.33
CA HIS A 392 -6.01 -6.56 -1.60
C HIS A 392 -6.00 -5.03 -1.53
N ALA A 393 -5.80 -4.43 -0.35
CA ALA A 393 -5.85 -3.00 -0.14
C ALA A 393 -4.45 -2.39 0.02
N TYR A 394 -4.17 -1.30 -0.68
CA TYR A 394 -2.87 -0.64 -0.66
C TYR A 394 -3.04 0.86 -0.39
N ASN A 395 -2.23 1.42 0.51
CA ASN A 395 -2.22 2.85 0.74
C ASN A 395 -1.79 3.57 -0.55
N HIS A 396 -2.62 4.48 -1.03
CA HIS A 396 -2.31 5.27 -2.21
C HIS A 396 -1.53 6.52 -1.79
N VAL A 397 -0.24 6.53 -2.18
CA VAL A 397 0.69 7.63 -1.98
C VAL A 397 1.13 8.11 -3.35
N GLN A 398 1.17 9.43 -3.54
CA GLN A 398 1.71 10.02 -4.77
C GLN A 398 3.23 10.10 -4.68
N THR A 399 3.90 9.72 -5.75
CA THR A 399 5.37 9.75 -5.83
C THR A 399 5.83 10.10 -7.24
N LEU A 400 6.95 10.81 -7.31
CA LEU A 400 7.65 11.14 -8.57
C LEU A 400 8.89 10.24 -8.77
N ALA A 401 8.96 9.10 -8.09
CA ALA A 401 9.92 8.06 -8.41
C ALA A 401 9.67 7.50 -9.82
N LEU A 402 10.74 7.02 -10.48
CA LEU A 402 10.77 6.56 -11.88
C LEU A 402 10.58 7.65 -12.95
N VAL A 403 10.67 8.93 -12.59
CA VAL A 403 10.63 10.07 -13.54
C VAL A 403 11.98 10.31 -14.20
#